data_AF-A0ABD2NVB9-F1
#
_entry.id   AF-A0ABD2NVB9-F1
#
_cell.length_a   1.000
_cell.length_b   1.000
_cell.length_c   1.000
_cell.angle_alpha   90.00
_cell.angle_beta   90.00
_cell.angle_gamma   90.00
#
_symmetry.space_group_name_H-M   'P 1'
#
loop_
_entity.id
_entity.type
_entity.pdbx_description
1 polymer ?
#
loop_
_entity_poly.entity_id
_entity_poly.type
_entity_poly.pdbx_seq_one_letter_code
_entity_poly.pdbx_strand_id
1 'polypeptide(L)'
;RVKESQDTELVNRYNEYSKQIKSDVKMRKQEYYRNEITQNMNNPKEMRKTVNEFSGRGNEGSRNGIESIVMHGREITDEREIASQFNEFFTGVWRKLAQKIKQPLRVHDQQSERSMKSFVLKPTTPREVMKIIKGLKTKNYARH
;
A
#
# COMPACT_ATOMS: atom_id res chain seq x y z
N ARG A 1 -34.72 27.24 -39.66
CA ARG A 1 -33.96 26.02 -40.04
C ARG A 1 -32.44 26.24 -40.15
N VAL A 2 -31.94 27.44 -40.48
CA VAL A 2 -30.48 27.69 -40.61
C VAL A 2 -29.74 27.89 -39.26
N LYS A 3 -30.41 28.41 -38.21
CA LYS A 3 -29.79 28.67 -36.90
C LYS A 3 -29.42 27.41 -36.09
N GLU A 4 -30.27 26.38 -36.08
CA GLU A 4 -29.99 25.12 -35.34
C GLU A 4 -28.80 24.34 -35.93
N SER A 5 -28.56 24.47 -37.24
CA SER A 5 -27.45 23.80 -37.91
C SER A 5 -26.09 24.36 -37.50
N GLN A 6 -25.98 25.68 -37.32
CA GLN A 6 -24.71 26.32 -36.90
C GLN A 6 -24.37 26.06 -35.43
N ASP A 7 -25.39 25.99 -34.57
CA ASP A 7 -25.20 25.67 -33.15
C ASP A 7 -24.68 24.23 -32.97
N THR A 8 -25.20 23.31 -33.79
CA THR A 8 -24.75 21.91 -33.81
C THR A 8 -23.30 21.78 -34.31
N GLU A 9 -22.88 22.56 -35.30
CA GLU A 9 -21.48 22.57 -35.78
C GLU A 9 -20.50 23.10 -34.73
N LEU A 10 -20.88 24.15 -34.00
CA LEU A 10 -20.06 24.71 -32.91
C LEU A 10 -19.85 23.70 -31.78
N VAL A 11 -20.92 23.01 -31.37
CA VAL A 11 -20.86 21.95 -30.35
C VAL A 11 -19.98 20.79 -30.82
N ASN A 12 -20.09 20.39 -32.09
CA ASN A 12 -19.27 19.31 -32.65
C ASN A 12 -17.78 19.68 -32.66
N ARG A 13 -17.42 20.88 -33.13
CA ARG A 13 -16.03 21.36 -33.08
C ARG A 13 -15.48 21.42 -31.65
N TYR A 14 -16.27 21.94 -30.71
CA TYR A 14 -15.86 21.96 -29.30
C TYR A 14 -15.59 20.56 -28.75
N ASN A 15 -16.45 19.60 -29.07
CA ASN A 15 -16.29 18.21 -28.66
C ASN A 15 -15.06 17.56 -29.29
N GLU A 16 -14.77 17.84 -30.56
CA GLU A 16 -13.56 17.37 -31.25
C GLU A 16 -12.30 17.93 -30.62
N TYR A 17 -12.23 19.25 -30.39
CA TYR A 17 -11.10 19.86 -29.69
C TYR A 17 -10.93 19.32 -28.27
N SER A 18 -12.03 19.14 -27.53
CA SER A 18 -11.99 18.55 -26.18
C SER A 18 -11.45 17.12 -26.20
N LYS A 19 -11.81 16.32 -27.22
CA LYS A 19 -11.27 14.96 -27.40
C LYS A 19 -9.77 14.99 -27.73
N GLN A 20 -9.36 15.88 -28.64
CA GLN A 20 -7.94 16.06 -28.99
C GLN A 20 -7.11 16.45 -27.77
N ILE A 21 -7.54 17.47 -27.01
CA ILE A 21 -6.84 17.91 -25.80
C ILE A 21 -6.74 16.79 -24.78
N LYS A 22 -7.83 16.04 -24.53
CA LYS A 22 -7.79 14.89 -23.60
C LYS A 22 -6.81 13.81 -24.08
N SER A 23 -6.76 13.55 -25.38
CA SER A 23 -5.83 12.62 -26.00
C SER A 23 -4.38 13.08 -25.81
N ASP A 24 -4.09 14.35 -26.12
CA ASP A 24 -2.75 14.93 -26.01
C ASP A 24 -2.25 14.96 -24.57
N VAL A 25 -3.11 15.35 -23.62
CA VAL A 25 -2.78 15.31 -22.19
C VAL A 25 -2.47 13.89 -21.74
N LYS A 26 -3.25 12.90 -22.18
CA LYS A 26 -3.00 11.49 -21.86
C LYS A 26 -1.65 11.03 -22.43
N MET A 27 -1.38 11.35 -23.70
CA MET A 27 -0.14 11.00 -24.39
C MET A 27 1.08 11.60 -23.68
N ARG A 28 1.03 12.90 -23.36
CA ARG A 28 2.11 13.62 -22.67
C ARG A 28 2.35 13.08 -21.26
N LYS A 29 1.30 12.71 -20.52
CA LYS A 29 1.44 12.05 -19.22
C LYS A 29 2.14 10.69 -19.35
N GLN A 30 1.76 9.88 -20.33
CA GLN A 30 2.40 8.58 -20.56
C GLN A 30 3.88 8.73 -20.92
N GLU A 31 4.19 9.68 -21.80
CA GLU A 31 5.57 9.98 -22.21
C GLU A 31 6.43 10.45 -21.02
N TYR A 32 5.91 11.35 -20.19
CA TYR A 32 6.58 11.81 -18.97
C TYR A 32 6.97 10.63 -18.06
N TYR A 33 6.00 9.79 -17.67
CA TYR A 33 6.26 8.67 -16.78
C TYR A 33 7.15 7.59 -17.41
N ARG A 34 7.06 7.39 -18.73
CA ARG A 34 7.96 6.48 -19.46
C ARG A 34 9.41 6.95 -19.37
N ASN A 35 9.63 8.25 -19.57
CA ASN A 35 10.96 8.85 -19.51
C ASN A 35 11.52 8.79 -18.08
N GLU A 36 10.71 9.16 -17.08
CA GLU A 36 11.09 9.06 -15.65
C GLU A 36 11.48 7.64 -15.24
N ILE A 37 10.69 6.62 -15.63
CA ILE A 37 11.00 5.21 -15.32
C ILE A 37 12.30 4.78 -15.99
N THR A 38 12.52 5.18 -17.24
CA THR A 38 13.74 4.80 -17.99
C THR A 38 14.97 5.46 -17.39
N GLN A 39 14.90 6.73 -17.00
CA GLN A 39 15.99 7.45 -16.35
C GLN A 39 16.30 6.90 -14.96
N ASN A 40 15.27 6.51 -14.20
CA ASN A 40 15.41 6.06 -12.82
C ASN A 40 15.49 4.53 -12.64
N MET A 41 15.59 3.75 -13.72
CA MET A 41 15.54 2.28 -13.66
C MET A 41 16.60 1.64 -12.74
N ASN A 42 17.76 2.30 -12.61
CA ASN A 42 18.87 1.86 -11.76
C ASN A 42 18.87 2.53 -10.38
N ASN A 43 17.87 3.37 -10.08
CA ASN A 43 17.73 4.07 -8.80
C ASN A 43 16.39 3.69 -8.15
N PRO A 44 16.37 2.63 -7.33
CA PRO A 44 15.15 2.14 -6.68
C PRO A 44 14.42 3.18 -5.84
N LYS A 45 15.15 4.16 -5.28
CA LYS A 45 14.58 5.23 -4.45
C LYS A 45 13.74 6.18 -5.31
N GLU A 46 14.31 6.66 -6.41
CA GLU A 46 13.61 7.57 -7.32
C GLU A 46 12.51 6.83 -8.08
N MET A 47 12.72 5.58 -8.49
CA MET A 47 11.66 4.76 -9.09
C MET A 47 10.45 4.60 -8.15
N ARG A 48 10.69 4.39 -6.84
CA ARG A 48 9.61 4.35 -5.84
C ARG A 48 8.88 5.69 -5.72
N LYS A 49 9.58 6.81 -5.86
CA LYS A 49 8.99 8.16 -5.86
C LYS A 49 8.09 8.36 -7.08
N THR A 50 8.59 8.06 -8.29
CA THR A 50 7.82 8.11 -9.54
C THR A 50 6.55 7.25 -9.45
N VAL A 51 6.64 6.04 -8.89
CA VAL A 51 5.48 5.15 -8.70
C VAL A 51 4.48 5.73 -7.70
N ASN A 52 4.94 6.33 -6.60
CA ASN A 52 4.06 6.96 -5.62
C ASN A 52 3.33 8.17 -6.23
N GLU A 53 4.04 9.01 -6.99
CA GLU A 53 3.45 10.14 -7.70
C GLU A 53 2.40 9.68 -8.73
N PHE A 54 2.75 8.70 -9.56
CA PHE A 54 1.81 8.10 -10.53
C PHE A 54 0.56 7.51 -9.86
N SER A 55 0.73 6.87 -8.70
CA SER A 55 -0.35 6.25 -7.95
C SER A 55 -1.20 7.24 -7.14
N GLY A 56 -0.91 8.55 -7.22
CA GLY A 56 -1.59 9.59 -6.43
C GLY A 56 -1.19 9.61 -4.95
N ARG A 57 -0.19 8.82 -4.54
CA ARG A 57 0.32 8.70 -3.18
C ARG A 57 1.41 9.73 -2.84
N GLY A 58 1.81 10.55 -3.80
CA GLY A 58 2.86 11.56 -3.65
C GLY A 58 2.51 12.71 -2.70
N ASN A 59 1.22 12.94 -2.45
CA ASN A 59 0.71 14.04 -1.62
C ASN A 59 0.00 13.59 -0.34
N GLU A 60 0.07 12.31 0.04
CA GLU A 60 -0.34 11.85 1.37
C GLU A 60 0.78 12.14 2.40
N GLY A 61 1.29 13.37 2.34
CA GLY A 61 1.91 14.02 3.47
C GLY A 61 0.83 14.46 4.44
N SER A 62 0.08 13.52 5.00
CA SER A 62 -0.49 13.74 6.31
C SER A 62 -0.30 12.48 7.13
N ARG A 63 0.38 12.68 8.25
CA ARG A 63 0.40 11.77 9.38
C ARG A 63 -1.02 11.67 9.94
N ASN A 64 -1.94 11.06 9.20
CA ASN A 64 -3.24 10.71 9.74
C ASN A 64 -2.99 9.48 10.61
N GLY A 65 -2.55 9.75 11.85
CA GLY A 65 -2.70 8.80 12.93
C GLY A 65 -4.19 8.42 13.05
N ILE A 66 -4.46 7.30 13.69
CA ILE A 66 -5.84 6.90 13.96
C ILE A 66 -6.42 7.94 14.93
N GLU A 67 -7.37 8.75 14.46
CA GLU A 67 -8.01 9.80 15.28
C GLU A 67 -9.01 9.21 16.27
N SER A 68 -9.74 8.17 15.85
CA SER A 68 -10.63 7.42 16.73
C SER A 68 -10.87 5.99 16.23
N ILE A 69 -11.28 5.12 17.14
CA ILE A 69 -11.82 3.79 16.84
C ILE A 69 -13.16 3.61 17.55
N VAL A 70 -14.07 2.84 16.93
CA VAL A 70 -15.33 2.45 17.57
C VAL A 70 -15.24 1.00 18.03
N MET A 71 -15.32 0.79 19.34
CA MET A 71 -15.31 -0.54 19.96
C MET A 71 -16.53 -0.68 20.87
N HIS A 72 -17.35 -1.72 20.65
CA HIS A 72 -18.57 -1.98 21.43
C HIS A 72 -19.56 -0.79 21.48
N GLY A 73 -19.61 0.02 20.42
CA GLY A 73 -20.46 1.21 20.35
C GLY A 73 -19.90 2.44 21.08
N ARG A 74 -18.72 2.36 21.69
CA ARG A 74 -18.01 3.50 22.27
C ARG A 74 -16.93 3.99 21.32
N GLU A 75 -16.92 5.28 21.07
CA GLU A 75 -15.82 5.96 20.37
C GLU A 75 -14.65 6.17 21.35
N ILE A 76 -13.46 5.76 20.93
CA ILE A 76 -12.21 5.89 21.66
C ILE A 76 -11.28 6.77 20.83
N THR A 77 -10.90 7.91 21.38
CA THR A 77 -10.02 8.91 20.75
C THR A 77 -8.64 8.98 21.42
N ASP A 78 -8.48 8.42 22.62
CA ASP A 78 -7.20 8.42 23.33
C ASP A 78 -6.21 7.44 22.68
N GLU A 79 -5.04 7.94 22.29
CA GLU A 79 -4.03 7.17 21.56
C GLU A 79 -3.51 5.94 22.34
N ARG A 80 -3.43 6.03 23.68
CA ARG A 80 -2.96 4.90 24.52
C ARG A 80 -4.04 3.85 24.65
N GLU A 81 -5.28 4.27 24.81
CA GLU A 81 -6.44 3.37 24.84
C GLU A 81 -6.58 2.67 23.48
N ILE A 82 -6.44 3.39 22.36
CA ILE A 82 -6.38 2.81 21.01
C ILE A 82 -5.27 1.75 20.93
N ALA A 83 -4.04 2.09 21.29
CA ALA A 83 -2.92 1.14 21.24
C ALA A 83 -3.16 -0.12 22.09
N SER A 84 -3.76 0.06 23.28
CA SER A 84 -4.13 -1.05 24.15
C SER A 84 -5.19 -1.95 23.51
N GLN A 85 -6.22 -1.38 22.89
CA GLN A 85 -7.27 -2.13 22.20
C GLN A 85 -6.71 -2.90 20.99
N PHE A 86 -5.80 -2.30 20.22
CA PHE A 86 -5.09 -2.99 19.14
C PHE A 86 -4.29 -4.19 19.67
N ASN A 87 -3.52 -3.98 20.74
CA ASN A 87 -2.73 -5.05 21.36
C ASN A 87 -3.63 -6.19 21.85
N GLU A 88 -4.72 -5.87 22.56
CA GLU A 88 -5.66 -6.87 23.04
C GLU A 88 -6.33 -7.64 21.89
N PHE A 89 -6.76 -6.93 20.84
CA PHE A 89 -7.35 -7.55 19.67
C PHE A 89 -6.39 -8.53 19.00
N PHE A 90 -5.21 -8.07 18.56
CA PHE A 90 -4.31 -8.90 17.77
C PHE A 90 -3.61 -10.01 18.58
N THR A 91 -3.37 -9.81 19.88
CA THR A 91 -2.85 -10.89 20.75
C THR A 91 -3.94 -11.88 21.14
N GLY A 92 -5.18 -11.42 21.35
CA GLY A 92 -6.33 -12.23 21.73
C GLY A 92 -6.97 -13.00 20.59
N VAL A 93 -6.83 -12.54 19.34
CA VAL A 93 -7.37 -13.19 18.13
C VAL A 93 -6.87 -14.63 18.01
N TRP A 94 -5.59 -14.89 18.30
CA TRP A 94 -5.03 -16.25 18.27
C TRP A 94 -5.67 -17.18 19.29
N ARG A 95 -5.94 -16.70 20.51
CA ARG A 95 -6.62 -17.50 21.55
C ARG A 95 -8.05 -17.83 21.13
N LYS A 96 -8.78 -16.84 20.59
CA LYS A 96 -10.15 -17.03 20.08
C LYS A 96 -10.19 -17.98 18.87
N LEU A 97 -9.20 -17.90 17.98
CA LEU A 97 -9.08 -18.81 16.83
C LEU A 97 -8.73 -20.23 17.27
N ALA A 98 -7.73 -20.39 18.15
CA ALA A 98 -7.33 -21.69 18.69
C ALA A 98 -8.49 -22.43 19.37
N GLN A 99 -9.31 -21.71 20.14
CA GLN A 99 -10.52 -22.27 20.77
C GLN A 99 -11.60 -22.70 19.76
N LYS A 100 -11.68 -22.05 18.59
CA LYS A 100 -12.65 -22.37 17.53
C LYS A 100 -12.18 -23.51 16.62
N ILE A 101 -10.89 -23.81 16.59
CA ILE A 101 -10.33 -24.94 15.85
C ILE A 101 -10.63 -26.22 16.63
N LYS A 102 -11.80 -26.82 16.35
CA LYS A 102 -12.29 -28.06 17.00
C LYS A 102 -11.56 -29.33 16.54
N GLN A 103 -10.80 -29.24 15.46
CA GLN A 103 -10.11 -30.37 14.84
C GLN A 103 -8.73 -29.90 14.42
N PRO A 104 -7.65 -30.70 14.59
CA PRO A 104 -6.40 -30.40 13.91
C PRO A 104 -6.72 -30.25 12.43
N LEU A 105 -6.21 -29.18 11.79
CA LEU A 105 -6.29 -29.02 10.36
C LEU A 105 -5.84 -30.35 9.76
N ARG A 106 -6.77 -31.07 9.10
CA ARG A 106 -6.36 -32.16 8.22
C ARG A 106 -5.50 -31.47 7.20
N VAL A 107 -4.19 -31.64 7.32
CA VAL A 107 -3.25 -31.20 6.30
C VAL A 107 -3.67 -32.02 5.10
N HIS A 108 -4.47 -31.41 4.23
CA HIS A 108 -4.66 -31.97 2.91
C HIS A 108 -3.25 -31.94 2.36
N ASP A 109 -2.63 -33.11 2.24
CA ASP A 109 -1.36 -33.30 1.55
C ASP A 109 -1.64 -32.99 0.07
N GLN A 110 -1.93 -31.72 -0.22
CA GLN A 110 -1.81 -31.17 -1.55
C GLN A 110 -0.32 -31.18 -1.79
N GLN A 111 0.15 -32.33 -2.27
CA GLN A 111 1.45 -32.46 -2.89
C GLN A 111 1.44 -31.57 -4.14
N SER A 112 1.52 -30.25 -3.95
CA SER A 112 2.14 -29.40 -4.94
C SER A 112 3.56 -29.91 -5.09
N GLU A 113 4.03 -30.08 -6.33
CA GLU A 113 5.39 -30.52 -6.66
C GLU A 113 6.38 -30.01 -5.63
N ARG A 114 6.86 -30.93 -4.78
CA ARG A 114 7.76 -30.58 -3.69
C ARG A 114 9.01 -30.00 -4.35
N SER A 115 9.25 -28.71 -4.15
CA SER A 115 10.57 -28.13 -4.41
C SER A 115 11.61 -29.04 -3.75
N MET A 116 12.50 -29.66 -4.54
CA MET A 116 13.61 -30.48 -4.01
C MET A 116 14.60 -29.65 -3.16
N LYS A 117 14.44 -28.33 -3.11
CA LYS A 117 15.22 -27.45 -2.26
C LYS A 117 14.65 -27.51 -0.85
N SER A 118 15.33 -28.22 0.04
CA SER A 118 15.10 -28.18 1.47
C SER A 118 15.91 -27.05 2.11
N PHE A 119 15.39 -26.48 3.20
CA PHE A 119 16.18 -25.65 4.11
C PHE A 119 15.94 -26.15 5.53
N VAL A 120 16.99 -26.09 6.35
CA VAL A 120 16.93 -26.52 7.75
C VAL A 120 17.02 -25.29 8.62
N LEU A 121 16.00 -25.06 9.44
CA LEU A 121 16.06 -24.05 10.49
C LEU A 121 16.96 -24.57 11.61
N LYS A 122 17.95 -23.75 11.99
CA LYS A 122 18.82 -24.05 13.13
C LYS A 122 18.28 -23.32 14.37
N PRO A 123 18.35 -23.94 15.56
CA PRO A 123 18.04 -23.25 16.81
C PRO A 123 18.88 -21.97 16.90
N THR A 124 18.22 -20.85 17.20
CA THR A 124 18.93 -19.58 17.41
C THR A 124 19.32 -19.42 18.86
N THR A 125 20.34 -18.61 19.12
CA THR A 125 20.75 -18.24 20.48
C THR A 125 20.32 -16.81 20.82
N PRO A 126 20.05 -16.50 22.10
CA PRO A 126 19.74 -15.12 22.52
C PRO A 126 20.81 -14.09 22.08
N ARG A 127 22.07 -14.54 21.99
CA ARG A 127 23.19 -13.69 21.56
C ARG A 127 23.12 -13.34 20.08
N GLU A 128 22.70 -14.27 19.23
CA GLU A 128 22.48 -14.02 17.79
C GLU A 128 21.34 -13.03 17.59
N VAL A 129 20.22 -13.24 18.29
CA VAL A 129 19.08 -12.33 18.25
C VAL A 129 19.50 -10.91 18.66
N MET A 130 20.24 -10.79 19.77
CA MET A 130 20.75 -9.50 20.24
C MET A 130 21.72 -8.84 19.24
N LYS A 131 22.57 -9.63 18.60
CA LYS A 131 23.51 -9.14 17.56
C LYS A 131 22.75 -8.60 16.35
N ILE A 132 21.71 -9.31 15.90
CA ILE A 132 20.86 -8.88 14.79
C ILE A 132 20.15 -7.57 15.16
N ILE A 133 19.52 -7.51 16.33
CA ILE A 133 18.81 -6.31 16.82
C ILE A 133 19.75 -5.10 16.87
N LYS A 134 20.96 -5.25 17.42
CA LYS A 134 21.97 -4.17 17.46
C LYS A 134 22.48 -3.76 16.08
N GLY A 135 22.46 -4.67 15.10
CA GLY A 135 22.84 -4.40 13.72
C GLY A 135 21.74 -3.71 12.90
N LEU A 136 20.51 -3.63 13.40
CA LEU A 136 19.45 -2.89 12.75
C LEU A 136 19.76 -1.39 12.84
N LYS A 137 19.85 -0.73 11.67
CA LYS A 137 19.97 0.73 11.63
C LYS A 137 18.78 1.35 12.35
N THR A 138 19.03 2.05 13.44
CA THR A 138 18.02 2.92 14.04
C THR A 138 17.74 4.04 13.05
N LYS A 139 16.50 4.12 12.55
CA LYS A 139 16.06 5.36 11.91
C LYS A 139 16.13 6.44 12.98
N ASN A 140 17.05 7.38 12.82
CA ASN A 140 17.05 8.61 13.61
C ASN A 140 15.77 9.36 13.23
N TYR A 141 14.69 9.11 13.95
CA TYR A 141 13.59 10.04 14.03
C TYR A 141 14.16 11.25 14.78
N ALA A 142 14.76 12.17 14.03
CA ALA A 142 15.09 13.48 14.55
C ALA A 142 13.80 14.06 15.13
N ARG A 143 13.77 14.22 16.45
CA ARG A 143 12.76 15.01 17.13
C ARG A 143 13.01 16.46 16.69
N HIS A 144 12.18 16.95 15.80
CA HIS A 144 11.94 18.36 15.57
C HIS A 144 10.53 18.65 16.08
#